data_AF-A0A4Q2U9F2-F1
#
_entry.id   AF-A0A4Q2U9F2-F1
#
_cell.length_a   1.000
_cell.length_b   1.000
_cell.length_c   1.000
_cell.angle_alpha   90.00
_cell.angle_beta   90.00
_cell.angle_gamma   90.00
#
_symmetry.space_group_name_H-M   'P 1'
#
loop_
_entity.id
_entity.type
_entity.pdbx_description
1 polymer ?
#
loop_
_entity_poly.entity_id
_entity_poly.type
_entity_poly.pdbx_seq_one_letter_code
_entity_poly.pdbx_strand_id
1 'polypeptide(L)'
;MSQGETPDEAKQQGGSVAPFPSRRAPPPAAEPAFVPAAPVVSFDRHELREIFNVYGRRVADGEWRDYALDFLPEKAVFSIYRRASEVPLYRVEKDPALARRQGAYSVVAATGLILKRGPDLARVLQAIDRKPRLVVV
;
A
#
# COMPACT_ATOMS: atom_id res chain seq x y z
N MET A 1 35.75 89.47 26.20
CA MET A 1 35.36 88.37 27.12
C MET A 1 35.12 87.14 26.27
N SER A 2 35.91 86.08 26.54
CA SER A 2 35.86 84.69 26.06
C SER A 2 35.77 84.43 24.55
N GLN A 3 36.90 84.18 23.88
CA GLN A 3 37.59 82.89 23.76
C GLN A 3 36.85 81.87 22.89
N GLY A 4 37.51 81.43 21.82
CA GLY A 4 37.24 80.14 21.18
C GLY A 4 37.41 80.15 19.68
N GLU A 5 38.64 80.29 19.15
CA GLU A 5 38.92 79.82 17.79
C GLU A 5 40.42 79.59 17.60
N THR A 6 40.85 78.33 17.63
CA THR A 6 41.98 77.84 16.83
C THR A 6 41.63 76.48 16.24
N PRO A 7 42.07 76.21 15.01
CA PRO A 7 41.64 75.11 14.16
C PRO A 7 42.48 73.85 14.42
N ASP A 8 41.94 72.67 14.14
CA ASP A 8 42.79 71.53 13.83
C ASP A 8 42.17 70.59 12.79
N GLU A 9 43.06 70.20 11.91
CA GLU A 9 42.94 69.59 10.60
C GLU A 9 43.06 68.07 10.74
N ALA A 10 42.21 67.29 10.07
CA ALA A 10 42.56 65.94 9.57
C ALA A 10 41.33 65.32 8.89
N LYS A 11 41.39 65.08 7.57
CA LYS A 11 41.62 63.75 6.97
C LYS A 11 40.57 62.70 7.43
N GLN A 12 39.90 61.95 6.56
CA GLN A 12 40.41 61.37 5.33
C GLN A 12 39.28 60.66 4.56
N GLN A 13 39.50 60.60 3.26
CA GLN A 13 38.82 59.85 2.19
C GLN A 13 38.39 58.42 2.54
N GLY A 14 37.34 57.92 1.87
CA GLY A 14 37.21 56.48 1.65
C GLY A 14 35.86 55.97 1.15
N GLY A 15 35.76 55.64 -0.14
CA GLY A 15 34.99 54.49 -0.61
C GLY A 15 33.56 54.74 -1.07
N SER A 16 33.38 54.98 -2.37
CA SER A 16 32.12 54.71 -3.06
C SER A 16 31.86 53.20 -3.06
N VAL A 17 30.87 52.74 -2.30
CA VAL A 17 30.41 51.35 -2.32
C VAL A 17 29.33 51.23 -3.40
N ALA A 18 29.69 50.64 -4.54
CA ALA A 18 28.72 50.24 -5.54
C ALA A 18 27.82 49.10 -4.98
N PRO A 19 26.50 49.11 -5.23
CA PRO A 19 25.62 48.05 -4.75
C PRO A 19 25.89 46.74 -5.50
N PHE A 20 26.08 45.66 -4.74
CA PHE A 20 26.15 44.30 -5.26
C PHE A 20 24.84 43.92 -5.97
N PRO A 21 24.87 43.30 -7.17
CA PRO A 21 23.66 42.78 -7.79
C PRO A 21 23.11 41.62 -6.94
N SER A 22 21.88 41.77 -6.47
CA SER A 22 21.16 40.69 -5.78
C SER A 22 21.06 39.48 -6.72
N ARG A 23 21.66 38.34 -6.34
CA ARG A 23 21.40 37.08 -7.05
C ARG A 23 19.91 36.82 -7.02
N ARG A 24 19.28 36.75 -8.20
CA ARG A 24 17.91 36.26 -8.34
C ARG A 24 17.89 34.84 -7.79
N ALA A 25 17.06 34.62 -6.76
CA ALA A 25 16.84 33.29 -6.21
C ALA A 25 16.43 32.34 -7.35
N PRO A 26 16.95 31.10 -7.41
CA PRO A 26 16.42 30.10 -8.32
C PRO A 26 14.91 29.94 -8.06
N PRO A 27 14.08 29.73 -9.09
CA PRO A 27 12.67 29.41 -8.87
C PRO A 27 12.58 28.21 -7.90
N PRO A 28 11.61 28.17 -6.98
CA PRO A 28 11.43 27.02 -6.12
C PRO A 28 11.32 25.81 -7.03
N ALA A 29 12.24 24.85 -6.85
CA ALA A 29 12.17 23.57 -7.53
C ALA A 29 10.75 23.05 -7.32
N ALA A 30 10.03 22.81 -8.42
CA ALA A 30 8.66 22.33 -8.40
C ALA A 30 8.60 21.18 -7.40
N GLU A 31 7.84 21.38 -6.32
CA GLU A 31 7.59 20.35 -5.33
C GLU A 31 7.17 19.08 -6.07
N PRO A 32 7.67 17.88 -5.69
CA PRO A 32 7.30 16.67 -6.38
C PRO A 32 5.77 16.55 -6.34
N ALA A 33 5.14 16.78 -7.49
CA ALA A 33 3.70 16.64 -7.63
C ALA A 33 3.36 15.22 -7.18
N PHE A 34 2.46 15.12 -6.21
CA PHE A 34 1.93 13.84 -5.75
C PHE A 34 1.29 13.15 -6.94
N VAL A 35 2.03 12.24 -7.58
CA VAL A 35 1.50 11.35 -8.61
C VAL A 35 0.63 10.33 -7.88
N PRO A 36 -0.71 10.36 -8.06
CA PRO A 36 -1.55 9.34 -7.45
C PRO A 36 -1.08 7.99 -7.96
N ALA A 37 -0.71 7.09 -7.03
CA ALA A 37 -0.36 5.72 -7.38
C ALA A 37 -1.51 5.10 -8.17
N ALA A 38 -1.16 4.34 -9.23
CA ALA A 38 -2.14 3.66 -10.07
C ALA A 38 -3.11 2.84 -9.20
N PRO A 39 -4.39 2.72 -9.58
CA PRO A 39 -5.39 2.01 -8.78
C PRO A 39 -4.98 0.54 -8.64
N VAL A 40 -4.62 0.13 -7.42
CA VAL A 40 -4.28 -1.25 -7.12
C VAL A 40 -5.56 -2.00 -6.78
N VAL A 41 -5.72 -3.22 -7.31
CA VAL A 41 -6.86 -4.06 -6.95
C VAL A 41 -6.65 -4.56 -5.53
N SER A 42 -7.63 -4.33 -4.67
CA SER A 42 -7.60 -4.71 -3.27
C SER A 42 -8.90 -5.34 -2.81
N PHE A 43 -8.81 -6.05 -1.67
CA PHE A 43 -9.98 -6.54 -0.97
C PHE A 43 -10.60 -5.44 -0.12
N ASP A 44 -11.94 -5.34 -0.13
CA ASP A 44 -12.64 -4.44 0.77
C ASP A 44 -12.72 -5.01 2.20
N ARG A 45 -13.23 -4.20 3.13
CA ARG A 45 -13.35 -4.60 4.54
C ARG A 45 -14.27 -5.81 4.76
N HIS A 46 -15.35 -5.92 4.00
CA HIS A 46 -16.29 -7.04 4.12
C HIS A 46 -15.66 -8.33 3.58
N GLU A 47 -15.00 -8.24 2.43
CA GLU A 47 -14.28 -9.34 1.80
C GLU A 47 -13.17 -9.88 2.71
N LEU A 48 -12.36 -8.99 3.28
CA LEU A 48 -11.32 -9.37 4.25
C LEU A 48 -11.93 -10.06 5.47
N ARG A 49 -13.07 -9.56 5.98
CA ARG A 49 -13.76 -10.20 7.11
C ARG A 49 -14.17 -11.63 6.77
N GLU A 50 -14.71 -11.87 5.58
CA GLU A 50 -15.10 -13.23 5.15
C GLU A 50 -13.90 -14.17 5.02
N ILE A 51 -12.82 -13.70 4.40
CA ILE A 51 -11.57 -14.46 4.26
C ILE A 51 -11.00 -14.79 5.65
N PHE A 52 -10.92 -13.80 6.54
CA PHE A 52 -10.39 -14.00 7.90
C PHE A 52 -11.28 -14.87 8.77
N ASN A 53 -12.60 -14.87 8.57
CA ASN A 53 -13.50 -15.77 9.29
C ASN A 53 -13.19 -17.24 8.95
N VAL A 54 -12.95 -17.56 7.68
CA VAL A 54 -12.56 -18.91 7.25
C VAL A 54 -11.15 -19.24 7.74
N TYR A 55 -10.23 -18.28 7.62
CA TYR A 55 -8.85 -18.43 8.09
C TYR A 55 -8.77 -18.73 9.58
N GLY A 56 -9.49 -17.98 10.41
CA GLY A 56 -9.50 -18.17 11.86
C GLY A 56 -9.99 -19.56 12.29
N ARG A 57 -11.01 -20.12 11.62
CA ARG A 57 -11.46 -21.50 11.88
C ARG A 57 -10.37 -22.52 11.58
N ARG A 58 -9.68 -22.37 10.46
CA ARG A 58 -8.61 -23.28 10.02
C ARG A 58 -7.33 -23.16 10.85
N VAL A 59 -7.06 -21.97 11.38
CA VAL A 59 -6.01 -21.75 12.37
C VAL A 59 -6.36 -22.45 13.69
N ALA A 60 -7.63 -22.39 14.12
CA ALA A 60 -8.09 -23.11 15.31
C ALA A 60 -7.99 -24.64 15.14
N ASP A 61 -8.23 -25.15 13.93
CA ASP A 61 -8.00 -26.57 13.59
C ASP A 61 -6.50 -26.94 13.45
N GLY A 62 -5.60 -25.95 13.51
CA GLY A 62 -4.15 -26.12 13.37
C GLY A 62 -3.68 -26.41 11.94
N GLU A 63 -4.58 -26.33 10.95
CA GLU A 63 -4.27 -26.60 9.54
C GLU A 63 -3.50 -25.44 8.88
N TRP A 64 -3.84 -24.20 9.23
CA TRP A 64 -3.26 -22.99 8.62
C TRP A 64 -2.43 -22.21 9.65
N ARG A 65 -1.35 -21.57 9.19
CA ARG A 65 -0.41 -20.90 10.09
C ARG A 65 0.04 -19.52 9.64
N ASP A 66 0.07 -19.29 8.34
CA ASP A 66 0.56 -18.03 7.79
C ASP A 66 -0.25 -17.62 6.55
N TYR A 67 -0.21 -16.33 6.23
CA TYR A 67 -0.86 -15.76 5.06
C TYR A 67 -0.02 -14.65 4.43
N ALA A 68 -0.10 -14.52 3.12
CA ALA A 68 0.42 -13.37 2.39
C ALA A 68 -0.72 -12.69 1.65
N LEU A 69 -0.63 -11.37 1.54
CA LEU A 69 -1.63 -10.55 0.89
C LEU A 69 -0.94 -9.67 -0.14
N ASP A 70 -1.12 -10.02 -1.40
CA ASP A 70 -0.49 -9.38 -2.54
C ASP A 70 -1.50 -8.52 -3.27
N PHE A 71 -1.16 -7.24 -3.46
CA PHE A 71 -1.97 -6.31 -4.21
C PHE A 71 -1.28 -6.01 -5.54
N LEU A 72 -1.81 -6.57 -6.63
CA LEU A 72 -1.28 -6.36 -7.97
C LEU A 72 -2.18 -5.37 -8.74
N PRO A 73 -1.66 -4.75 -9.82
CA PRO A 73 -2.45 -3.85 -10.66
C PRO A 73 -3.70 -4.51 -11.27
N GLU A 74 -3.64 -5.81 -11.54
CA GLU A 74 -4.72 -6.56 -12.20
C GLU A 74 -5.62 -7.32 -11.21
N LYS A 75 -5.06 -7.73 -10.06
CA LYS A 75 -5.76 -8.58 -9.09
C LYS A 75 -5.22 -8.47 -7.69
N ALA A 76 -6.08 -8.75 -6.70
CA ALA A 76 -5.65 -8.98 -5.32
C ALA A 76 -5.53 -10.49 -5.06
N VAL A 77 -4.51 -10.92 -4.33
CA VAL A 77 -4.29 -12.33 -3.99
C VAL A 77 -4.10 -12.47 -2.49
N PHE A 78 -4.85 -13.38 -1.88
CA PHE A 78 -4.67 -13.81 -0.51
C PHE A 78 -4.16 -15.26 -0.52
N SER A 79 -2.89 -15.43 -0.22
CA SER A 79 -2.19 -16.72 -0.22
C SER A 79 -2.19 -17.30 1.19
N ILE A 80 -2.62 -18.56 1.32
CA ILE A 80 -2.73 -19.28 2.59
C ILE A 80 -1.64 -20.34 2.69
N TYR A 81 -0.90 -20.36 3.80
CA TYR A 81 0.22 -21.27 4.01
C TYR A 81 0.01 -22.16 5.23
N ARG A 82 0.41 -23.43 5.10
CA ARG A 82 0.49 -24.36 6.24
C ARG A 82 1.77 -24.16 7.05
N ARG A 83 2.86 -23.72 6.40
CA ARG A 83 4.16 -23.34 6.97
C ARG A 83 4.79 -22.25 6.10
N ALA A 84 5.60 -21.38 6.69
CA ALA A 84 6.18 -20.20 6.05
C ALA A 84 7.10 -20.48 4.83
N SER A 85 7.60 -21.70 4.65
CA SER A 85 8.56 -22.06 3.58
C SER A 85 7.98 -22.99 2.50
N GLU A 86 6.67 -23.19 2.47
CA GLU A 86 6.02 -24.11 1.54
C GLU A 86 5.18 -23.37 0.51
N VAL A 87 4.80 -24.08 -0.57
CA VAL A 87 3.85 -23.56 -1.54
C VAL A 87 2.51 -23.23 -0.86
N PRO A 88 1.85 -22.11 -1.22
CA PRO A 88 0.55 -21.77 -0.65
C PRO A 88 -0.44 -22.90 -0.95
N LEU A 89 -1.14 -23.36 0.10
CA LEU A 89 -2.17 -24.39 -0.02
C LEU A 89 -3.29 -23.93 -0.95
N TYR A 90 -3.70 -22.68 -0.74
CA TYR A 90 -4.79 -22.03 -1.45
C TYR A 90 -4.45 -20.57 -1.71
N ARG A 91 -4.94 -20.05 -2.83
CA ARG A 91 -4.90 -18.63 -3.17
C ARG A 91 -6.31 -18.17 -3.47
N VAL A 92 -6.78 -17.16 -2.74
CA VAL A 92 -8.02 -16.46 -3.04
C VAL A 92 -7.66 -15.27 -3.91
N GLU A 93 -8.15 -15.24 -5.14
CA GLU A 93 -7.87 -14.17 -6.09
C GLU A 93 -9.12 -13.33 -6.33
N LYS A 94 -8.96 -12.00 -6.42
CA LYS A 94 -9.97 -11.04 -6.86
C LYS A 94 -9.50 -10.36 -8.13
N ASP A 95 -10.19 -10.65 -9.24
CA ASP A 95 -9.97 -10.08 -10.56
C ASP A 95 -11.24 -9.31 -11.01
N PRO A 96 -11.25 -7.97 -10.91
CA PRO A 96 -12.40 -7.17 -11.30
C PRO A 96 -12.65 -7.15 -12.82
N ALA A 97 -11.65 -7.47 -13.65
CA ALA A 97 -11.85 -7.56 -15.09
C ALA A 97 -12.72 -8.78 -15.47
N LEU A 98 -12.59 -9.87 -14.71
CA LEU A 98 -13.42 -11.08 -14.87
C LEU A 98 -14.80 -10.99 -14.21
N ALA A 99 -15.07 -9.94 -13.42
CA ALA A 99 -16.34 -9.72 -12.75
C ALA A 99 -17.54 -9.76 -13.71
N ARG A 100 -17.39 -9.22 -14.92
CA ARG A 100 -18.44 -9.16 -15.96
C ARG A 100 -18.59 -10.43 -16.78
N ARG A 101 -17.71 -11.42 -16.63
CA ARG A 101 -17.68 -12.64 -17.46
C ARG A 101 -17.95 -13.91 -16.66
N GLN A 102 -17.11 -14.19 -15.66
CA GLN A 102 -17.11 -15.46 -14.92
C GLN A 102 -17.19 -15.27 -13.40
N GLY A 103 -17.10 -14.03 -12.93
CA GLY A 103 -17.09 -13.68 -11.51
C GLY A 103 -15.72 -13.17 -11.06
N ALA A 104 -15.74 -12.23 -10.11
CA ALA A 104 -14.55 -11.54 -9.66
C ALA A 104 -13.65 -12.40 -8.77
N TYR A 105 -14.20 -13.44 -8.13
CA TYR A 105 -13.47 -14.22 -7.12
C TYR A 105 -13.16 -15.62 -7.61
N SER A 106 -11.97 -16.11 -7.29
CA SER A 106 -11.62 -17.51 -7.46
C SER A 106 -10.73 -18.03 -6.34
N VAL A 107 -10.83 -19.34 -6.08
CA VAL A 107 -9.90 -20.06 -5.21
C VAL A 107 -9.09 -21.03 -6.05
N VAL A 108 -7.78 -20.95 -5.92
CA VAL A 108 -6.80 -21.75 -6.65
C VAL A 108 -6.05 -22.64 -5.67
N ALA A 109 -5.93 -23.92 -5.96
CA ALA A 109 -5.12 -24.86 -5.19
C ALA A 109 -3.62 -24.66 -5.44
N ALA A 110 -2.78 -25.26 -4.58
CA ALA A 110 -1.32 -25.30 -4.76
C ALA A 110 -0.90 -25.82 -6.16
N THR A 111 -1.68 -26.72 -6.76
CA THR A 111 -1.43 -27.28 -8.11
C THR A 111 -1.74 -26.30 -9.25
N GLY A 112 -2.30 -25.12 -8.96
CA GLY A 112 -2.80 -24.19 -9.97
C GLY A 112 -4.23 -24.48 -10.44
N LEU A 113 -4.86 -25.56 -9.96
CA LEU A 113 -6.26 -25.86 -10.27
C LEU A 113 -7.21 -24.86 -9.62
N ILE A 114 -8.11 -24.26 -10.40
CA ILE A 114 -9.19 -23.44 -9.86
C ILE A 114 -10.23 -24.37 -9.23
N LEU A 115 -10.35 -24.33 -7.90
CA LEU A 115 -11.33 -25.13 -7.17
C LEU A 115 -12.74 -24.58 -7.34
N LYS A 116 -12.85 -23.25 -7.37
CA LYS A 116 -14.13 -22.55 -7.54
C LYS A 116 -13.92 -21.13 -8.03
N ARG A 117 -14.88 -20.63 -8.82
CA ARG A 117 -14.95 -19.26 -9.30
C ARG A 117 -16.39 -18.76 -9.26
N GLY A 118 -16.58 -17.48 -8.98
CA GLY A 118 -17.91 -16.87 -8.97
C GLY A 118 -17.94 -15.41 -8.54
N PRO A 119 -19.11 -14.76 -8.61
CA PRO A 119 -19.31 -13.37 -8.21
C PRO A 119 -19.45 -13.18 -6.69
N ASP A 120 -19.70 -14.26 -5.95
CA ASP A 120 -19.91 -14.25 -4.49
C ASP A 120 -18.72 -14.91 -3.78
N LEU A 121 -17.98 -14.11 -3.00
CA LEU A 121 -16.79 -14.53 -2.27
C LEU A 121 -17.10 -15.64 -1.25
N ALA A 122 -18.16 -15.49 -0.45
CA ALA A 122 -18.55 -16.46 0.57
C ALA A 122 -18.78 -17.85 -0.04
N ARG A 123 -19.45 -17.91 -1.19
CA ARG A 123 -19.72 -19.17 -1.90
C ARG A 123 -18.48 -19.78 -2.53
N VAL A 124 -17.50 -18.96 -2.92
CA VAL A 124 -16.19 -19.42 -3.42
C VAL A 124 -15.34 -19.97 -2.28
N LEU A 125 -15.31 -19.30 -1.12
CA LEU A 125 -14.57 -19.72 0.07
C LEU A 125 -15.06 -21.07 0.64
N GLN A 126 -16.32 -21.44 0.43
CA GLN A 126 -16.84 -22.77 0.81
C GLN A 126 -16.08 -23.94 0.16
N ALA A 127 -15.36 -23.72 -0.94
CA ALA A 127 -14.54 -24.75 -1.57
C ALA A 127 -13.39 -25.24 -0.67
N ILE A 128 -12.92 -24.37 0.24
CA ILE A 128 -11.82 -24.65 1.17
C ILE A 128 -12.28 -24.68 2.63
N ASP A 129 -13.48 -24.19 2.91
CA ASP A 129 -14.13 -24.31 4.20
C ASP A 129 -14.87 -25.67 4.33
N ARG A 130 -14.11 -26.75 4.50
CA ARG A 130 -14.66 -28.05 4.93
C ARG A 130 -15.35 -27.91 6.29
N LYS A 131 -16.69 -27.82 6.29
CA LYS A 131 -17.47 -27.87 7.53
C LYS A 131 -17.14 -29.15 8.30
N PRO A 132 -16.94 -29.10 9.63
CA PRO A 132 -16.92 -30.31 10.44
C PRO A 132 -18.27 -31.00 10.26
N ARG A 133 -18.25 -32.25 9.77
CA ARG A 133 -19.42 -33.12 9.81
C ARG A 133 -19.62 -33.50 11.26
N LEU A 134 -20.58 -32.87 11.93
CA LEU A 134 -21.11 -33.37 13.18
C LEU A 134 -21.76 -34.73 12.89
N VAL A 135 -21.02 -35.80 13.14
CA VAL A 135 -21.60 -37.14 13.23
C VAL A 135 -22.19 -37.22 14.62
N VAL A 136 -23.51 -37.10 14.71
CA VAL A 136 -24.24 -37.47 15.93
C VAL A 136 -24.16 -38.99 16.02
N VAL A 137 -23.50 -39.50 17.06
CA VAL A 137 -23.51 -40.91 17.47
C VAL A 137 -24.53 -41.04 18.59
#